data_AF-A0AAV6N004-F1
#
_entry.id   AF-A0AAV6N004-F1
#
_cell.length_a   1.000
_cell.length_b   1.000
_cell.length_c   1.000
_cell.angle_alpha   90.00
_cell.angle_beta   90.00
_cell.angle_gamma   90.00
#
_symmetry.space_group_name_H-M   'P 1'
#
loop_
_entity.id
_entity.type
_entity.pdbx_description
1 polymer ?
#
loop_
_entity_poly.entity_id
_entity_poly.type
_entity_poly.pdbx_seq_one_letter_code
_entity_poly.pdbx_strand_id
1 'polypeptide(L)' 'MAVLISCILGHANALRQAKALGDELVVGVVSDEEIIANKGPPVLPMEERLALVSGLKWVDEVIANAPYGGVQLPSNS' A
#
# COMPACT_ATOMS: atom_id res chain seq x y z
N MET A 1 -5.74 -2.60 5.42
CA MET A 1 -4.64 -1.63 5.67
C MET A 1 -3.33 -2.39 5.72
N ALA A 2 -2.56 -2.42 4.64
CA ALA A 2 -1.28 -3.13 4.57
C ALA A 2 -0.15 -2.09 4.65
N VAL A 3 0.41 -1.92 5.85
CA VAL A 3 1.53 -1.01 6.08
C VAL A 3 2.80 -1.74 5.64
N LEU A 4 3.34 -1.40 4.46
CA LEU A 4 4.57 -1.99 3.92
C LEU A 4 5.77 -1.72 4.84
N ILE A 5 6.10 -2.73 5.65
CA ILE A 5 7.30 -2.82 6.49
C ILE A 5 7.86 -4.20 6.24
N SER A 6 8.93 -4.30 5.45
CA SER A 6 9.85 -5.45 5.34
C SER A 6 9.24 -6.85 5.53
N CYS A 7 8.69 -7.41 4.45
CA CYS A 7 8.82 -8.82 3.99
C CYS A 7 7.95 -8.94 2.74
N ILE A 8 8.57 -8.93 1.56
CA ILE A 8 7.90 -8.72 0.26
C ILE A 8 6.84 -9.81 0.00
N LEU A 9 7.13 -11.04 0.42
CA LEU A 9 6.24 -12.21 0.25
C LEU A 9 4.95 -12.12 1.06
N GLY A 10 5.02 -11.66 2.31
CA GLY A 10 3.84 -11.55 3.18
C GLY A 10 2.82 -10.53 2.64
N HIS A 11 3.32 -9.37 2.24
CA HIS A 11 2.50 -8.30 1.66
C HIS A 11 1.93 -8.71 0.29
N ALA A 12 2.75 -9.32 -0.57
CA ALA A 12 2.29 -9.81 -1.87
C ALA A 12 1.17 -10.85 -1.72
N ASN A 13 1.27 -11.77 -0.76
CA ASN A 13 0.20 -12.73 -0.51
C ASN A 13 -1.07 -12.10 0.10
N ALA A 14 -0.92 -11.08 0.94
CA ALA A 14 -2.06 -10.32 1.46
C ALA A 14 -2.79 -9.56 0.33
N LEU A 15 -2.04 -8.94 -0.58
CA LEU A 15 -2.60 -8.27 -1.76
C LEU A 15 -3.27 -9.27 -2.71
N ARG A 16 -2.67 -10.45 -2.93
CA ARG A 16 -3.29 -11.53 -3.69
C ARG A 16 -4.64 -11.96 -3.09
N GLN A 17 -4.73 -12.07 -1.76
CA GLN A 17 -5.99 -12.40 -1.09
C GLN A 17 -7.00 -11.25 -1.20
N ALA A 18 -6.57 -10.00 -1.08
CA ALA A 18 -7.43 -8.83 -1.25
C ALA A 18 -8.04 -8.77 -2.67
N LYS A 19 -7.24 -9.02 -3.71
CA LYS A 19 -7.71 -9.11 -5.11
C LYS A 19 -8.70 -10.26 -5.34
N ALA A 20 -8.71 -11.28 -4.50
CA ALA A 20 -9.70 -12.36 -4.60
C ALA A 20 -11.07 -11.98 -4.02
N LEU A 21 -11.17 -10.86 -3.29
CA LEU A 21 -12.40 -10.40 -2.64
C LEU A 21 -13.17 -9.34 -3.43
N GLY A 22 -12.63 -8.86 -4.55
CA GLY A 22 -13.26 -7.84 -5.38
C GLY A 22 -12.63 -7.76 -6.77
N ASP A 23 -13.22 -6.95 -7.63
CA ASP A 23 -12.80 -6.85 -9.03
C ASP A 23 -11.58 -5.93 -9.23
N GLU A 24 -11.41 -4.94 -8.35
CA GLU A 24 -10.32 -3.95 -8.38
C GLU A 24 -9.61 -3.86 -7.02
N LEU A 25 -8.28 -3.77 -7.04
CA LEU A 25 -7.43 -3.60 -5.88
C LEU A 25 -6.60 -2.33 -6.04
N VAL A 26 -7.00 -1.31 -5.28
CA VAL A 26 -6.29 -0.04 -5.14
C VAL A 26 -5.43 -0.08 -3.87
N VAL A 27 -4.14 0.24 -3.99
CA VAL A 27 -3.18 0.20 -2.88
C VAL A 27 -2.65 1.59 -2.57
N GLY A 28 -2.89 2.05 -1.34
CA GLY A 28 -2.31 3.29 -0.83
C GLY A 28 -0.92 3.08 -0.23
N VAL A 29 0.07 3.87 -0.67
CA VAL A 29 1.40 3.95 -0.06
C VAL A 29 1.50 5.22 0.76
N VAL A 30 1.74 5.03 2.05
CA VAL A 30 1.89 6.12 3.04
C VAL A 30 3.22 6.82 2.86
N SER A 31 3.25 8.15 3.01
CA SER A 31 4.46 8.97 2.87
C SER A 31 5.51 8.64 3.93
N ASP A 32 6.75 9.03 3.68
CA ASP A 32 7.86 8.79 4.62
C ASP A 32 7.66 9.60 5.92
N GLU A 33 7.13 10.82 5.83
CA GLU A 33 6.86 11.71 6.97
C GLU A 33 5.81 11.12 7.92
N GLU A 34 4.68 10.64 7.37
CA GLU A 34 3.64 10.00 8.17
C GLU A 34 4.12 8.71 8.81
N ILE A 35 4.96 7.94 8.12
CA ILE A 35 5.56 6.72 8.68
C ILE A 35 6.49 7.05 9.84
N ILE A 36 7.36 8.05 9.68
CA ILE A 36 8.28 8.51 10.73
C ILE A 36 7.50 8.92 11.97
N ALA A 37 6.40 9.67 11.80
CA ALA A 37 5.57 10.14 12.90
C ALA A 37 4.90 9.01 13.71
N ASN A 38 4.58 7.88 13.07
CA ASN A 38 3.77 6.83 13.70
C ASN A 38 4.56 5.61 14.20
N LYS A 39 5.68 5.25 13.56
CA LYS A 39 6.40 3.99 13.84
C LYS A 39 7.91 4.03 13.66
N GLY A 40 8.46 5.13 13.12
CA GLY A 40 9.88 5.28 12.80
C GLY A 40 10.18 5.22 11.29
N PRO A 41 11.41 5.57 10.89
CA PRO A 41 11.77 5.77 9.49
C PRO A 41 11.65 4.49 8.66
N PRO A 42 11.14 4.58 7.42
CA PRO A 42 11.10 3.44 6.51
C PRO A 42 12.51 3.11 6.02
N VAL A 43 12.75 1.82 5.75
CA VAL A 43 14.04 1.35 5.22
C VAL A 43 14.23 1.76 3.75
N LEU A 44 13.13 1.74 2.98
CA LEU A 44 13.13 2.13 1.58
C LEU A 44 12.39 3.46 1.41
N PRO A 45 12.90 4.38 0.57
CA PRO A 45 12.24 5.63 0.26
C PRO A 45 10.89 5.37 -0.43
N MET A 46 9.99 6.34 -0.36
CA MET A 46 8.65 6.21 -0.90
C MET A 46 8.61 5.80 -2.39
N GLU A 47 9.47 6.36 -3.24
CA GLU A 47 9.51 6.03 -4.68
C GLU A 47 9.78 4.54 -4.94
N GLU A 48 10.73 3.94 -4.21
CA GLU A 48 11.03 2.52 -4.34
C GLU A 48 9.85 1.67 -3.87
N ARG A 49 9.16 2.09 -2.81
CA ARG A 49 7.96 1.40 -2.32
C ARG A 49 6.83 1.47 -3.34
N LEU A 50 6.63 2.62 -3.99
CA LEU A 50 5.66 2.78 -5.08
C LEU A 50 5.99 1.86 -6.25
N ALA A 51 7.25 1.83 -6.69
CA ALA A 51 7.70 0.98 -7.80
C ALA A 51 7.51 -0.53 -7.50
N LEU A 52 7.77 -0.95 -6.26
CA LEU A 52 7.57 -2.33 -5.84
C LEU A 52 6.09 -2.73 -5.86
N VAL A 53 5.21 -1.85 -5.39
CA VAL A 53 3.77 -2.12 -5.33
C VAL A 53 3.14 -2.09 -6.71
N SER A 54 3.52 -1.13 -7.56
CA SER A 54 3.00 -1.02 -8.93
C SER A 54 3.44 -2.18 -9.83
N GLY A 55 4.57 -2.83 -9.52
CA GLY A 55 5.02 -4.03 -10.23
C GLY A 55 4.27 -5.32 -9.88
N LEU A 56 3.38 -5.31 -8.88
CA LEU A 56 2.65 -6.50 -8.46
C LEU A 56 1.48 -6.78 -9.40
N LYS A 57 1.43 -8.00 -9.95
CA LYS A 57 0.37 -8.48 -10.85
C LYS A 57 -1.07 -8.25 -10.36
N TRP A 58 -1.28 -8.24 -9.04
CA TRP A 58 -2.62 -8.15 -8.45
C TRP A 58 -3.06 -6.73 -8.13
N VAL A 59 -2.19 -5.74 -8.29
CA VAL A 59 -2.48 -4.34 -7.98
C VAL A 59 -2.87 -3.63 -9.26
N ASP A 60 -4.05 -3.03 -9.28
CA ASP A 60 -4.55 -2.31 -10.46
C ASP A 60 -4.16 -0.82 -10.41
N GLU A 61 -4.22 -0.22 -9.22
CA GLU A 61 -3.89 1.19 -9.02
C GLU A 61 -3.10 1.39 -7.72
N VAL A 62 -2.16 2.35 -7.76
CA VAL A 62 -1.36 2.75 -6.59
C VAL A 62 -1.56 4.23 -6.31
N ILE A 63 -1.94 4.56 -5.09
CA ILE A 63 -2.12 5.93 -4.63
C ILE A 63 -0.94 6.31 -3.74
N ALA A 64 -0.24 7.38 -4.12
CA ALA A 64 0.80 7.99 -3.32
C ALA A 64 0.22 8.87 -2.20
N ASN A 65 0.93 9.00 -1.08
CA ASN A 65 0.58 9.85 0.07
C ASN A 65 -0.78 9.48 0.68
N ALA A 66 -1.05 8.18 0.77
CA ALA A 66 -2.24 7.70 1.45
C ALA A 66 -2.13 7.97 2.96
N PRO A 67 -3.20 8.44 3.62
CA PRO A 67 -3.17 8.74 5.05
C PRO A 67 -2.90 7.48 5.87
N TYR A 68 -2.16 7.63 6.98
CA TYR A 68 -1.78 6.49 7.84
C TYR A 68 -2.98 5.69 8.38
N GLY A 69 -4.12 6.38 8.62
CA GLY A 69 -5.37 5.78 9.09
C GLY A 69 -6.15 4.96 8.05
N GLY A 70 -5.67 4.91 6.80
CA GLY A 70 -6.30 4.22 5.68
C GLY A 70 -7.00 5.15 4.71
N VAL A 71 -7.02 4.75 3.43
CA VAL A 71 -7.70 5.47 2.35
C VAL A 71 -9.22 5.34 2.52
N GLN A 72 -9.92 6.46 2.73
CA GLN A 72 -11.35 6.54 2.48
C GLN A 72 -11.54 6.69 0.97
N LEU A 73 -11.82 5.58 0.30
CA LEU A 73 -12.38 5.63 -1.04
C LEU A 73 -13.77 6.30 -0.93
N PRO A 74 -14.15 7.19 -1.87
CA PRO A 74 -15.51 7.69 -1.92
C PRO A 74 -16.44 6.47 -2.00
N SER A 75 -17.44 6.42 -1.11
CA SER A 75 -18.49 5.42 -1.16
C SER A 75 -19.30 5.63 -2.43
N ASN A 76 -18.85 5.06 -3.55
CA ASN A 76 -19.73 4.91 -4.69
C ASN A 76 -20.88 4.00 -4.26
N SER A 77 -22.09 4.49 -4.52
CA SER A 77 -23.39 3.91 -4.14
C SER A 77 -23.59 2.49 -4.65
#